data_AF-X0ZXM3-F1
#
_entry.id   AF-X0ZXM3-F1
#
_cell.length_a   1.000
_cell.length_b   1.000
_cell.length_c   1.000
_cell.angle_alpha   90.00
_cell.angle_beta   90.00
_cell.angle_gamma   90.00
#
_symmetry.space_group_name_H-M   'P 1'
#
loop_
_entity.id
_entity.type
_entity.pdbx_description
1 polymer ?
#
loop_
_entity_poly.entity_id
_entity_poly.type
_entity_poly.pdbx_seq_one_letter_code
_entity_poly.pdbx_strand_id
1 'polypeptide(L)'
;MYPWFILSILGMCFMVPLHFLSVEHLKFQKKYGADKGNKITGILGLTSGWGFFIFWFGIWISPQPRLSIPFLQNPSFIIPIVNFSIPIFYLLISVPFILIGAWIGILSVKETSLKVAETHRTDQIVSSKIYSIIRHPQYFGGLLAHIGISFLLSSLFSLIFTPLVILLNFLVAWKEEKELIKEFGND
;
A
#
# COMPACT_ATOMS: atom_id res chain seq x y z
N MET A 1 0.81 -5.16 26.06
CA MET A 1 -0.16 -5.27 24.96
C MET A 1 0.03 -4.09 24.02
N TYR A 2 -0.12 -4.27 22.71
CA TYR A 2 0.10 -3.23 21.69
C TYR A 2 -1.21 -2.88 20.99
N PRO A 3 -2.16 -2.20 21.67
CA PRO A 3 -3.52 -2.01 21.17
C PRO A 3 -3.56 -1.23 19.86
N TRP A 4 -2.70 -0.22 19.71
CA TRP A 4 -2.61 0.58 18.48
C TRP A 4 -2.14 -0.24 17.28
N PHE A 5 -1.15 -1.11 17.47
CA PHE A 5 -0.68 -2.01 16.41
C PHE A 5 -1.80 -2.97 15.97
N ILE A 6 -2.52 -3.54 16.94
CA ILE A 6 -3.66 -4.44 16.67
C ILE A 6 -4.76 -3.68 15.92
N LEU A 7 -5.10 -2.46 16.35
CA LEU A 7 -6.08 -1.62 15.67
C LEU A 7 -5.66 -1.32 14.23
N SER A 8 -4.38 -1.04 13.99
CA SER A 8 -3.85 -0.84 12.64
C SER A 8 -4.00 -2.08 11.76
N ILE A 9 -3.68 -3.26 12.26
CA ILE A 9 -3.87 -4.51 11.51
C ILE A 9 -5.35 -4.76 11.20
N LEU A 10 -6.23 -4.66 12.21
CA LEU A 10 -7.66 -4.85 12.03
C LEU A 10 -8.26 -3.83 11.06
N GLY A 11 -7.81 -2.59 11.14
CA GLY A 11 -8.20 -1.52 10.22
C GLY A 11 -7.79 -1.81 8.78
N MET A 12 -6.54 -2.24 8.54
CA MET A 12 -6.11 -2.65 7.19
C MET A 12 -6.95 -3.81 6.66
N CYS A 13 -7.18 -4.85 7.46
CA CYS A 13 -8.01 -5.99 7.08
C CYS A 13 -9.45 -5.56 6.75
N PHE A 14 -10.02 -4.64 7.52
CA PHE A 14 -11.37 -4.12 7.30
C PHE A 14 -11.49 -3.28 6.01
N MET A 15 -10.42 -2.61 5.59
CA MET A 15 -10.42 -1.83 4.34
C MET A 15 -10.46 -2.69 3.09
N VAL A 16 -9.97 -3.94 3.15
CA VAL A 16 -9.93 -4.84 1.97
C VAL A 16 -11.33 -5.15 1.41
N PRO A 17 -12.34 -5.56 2.22
CA PRO A 17 -13.70 -5.73 1.72
C PRO A 17 -14.32 -4.45 1.14
N LEU A 18 -14.04 -3.28 1.73
CA LEU A 18 -14.51 -2.00 1.19
C LEU A 18 -13.88 -1.70 -0.18
N HIS A 19 -12.61 -2.02 -0.31
CA HIS A 19 -11.88 -1.93 -1.57
C HIS A 19 -12.41 -2.88 -2.64
N PHE A 20 -12.78 -4.10 -2.25
CA PHE A 20 -13.41 -5.04 -3.19
C PHE A 20 -14.72 -4.49 -3.74
N LEU A 21 -15.50 -3.77 -2.92
CA LEU A 21 -16.73 -3.12 -3.36
C LEU A 21 -16.46 -1.91 -4.25
N SER A 22 -15.35 -1.18 -4.05
CA SER A 22 -15.03 -0.02 -4.88
C SER A 22 -14.72 -0.41 -6.32
N VAL A 23 -14.11 -1.57 -6.55
CA VAL A 23 -13.71 -2.01 -7.91
C VAL A 23 -14.82 -2.75 -8.67
N GLU A 24 -15.94 -3.08 -8.01
CA GLU A 24 -17.12 -3.71 -8.63
C GLU A 24 -18.01 -2.69 -9.40
N HIS A 25 -17.42 -1.86 -10.27
CA HIS A 25 -18.10 -0.76 -10.98
C HIS A 25 -19.36 -1.22 -11.71
N LEU A 26 -19.24 -2.26 -12.54
CA LEU A 26 -20.36 -2.79 -13.34
C LEU A 26 -21.56 -3.23 -12.48
N LYS A 27 -21.30 -3.81 -11.31
CA LYS A 27 -22.35 -4.25 -10.38
C LYS A 27 -23.11 -3.06 -9.81
N PHE A 28 -22.40 -2.00 -9.42
CA PHE A 28 -23.03 -0.80 -8.86
C PHE A 28 -23.74 0.03 -9.94
N GLN A 29 -23.18 0.12 -11.15
CA GLN A 29 -23.85 0.74 -12.29
C GLN A 29 -25.17 0.02 -12.62
N LYS A 30 -25.16 -1.33 -12.66
CA LYS A 30 -26.38 -2.13 -12.90
C LYS A 30 -27.44 -1.93 -11.81
N LYS A 31 -27.03 -1.74 -10.55
CA LYS A 31 -27.95 -1.63 -9.41
C LYS A 31 -28.50 -0.22 -9.20
N TYR A 32 -27.70 0.82 -9.45
CA TYR A 32 -28.03 2.20 -9.09
C TYR A 32 -28.07 3.18 -10.28
N GLY A 33 -27.79 2.70 -11.50
CA GLY A 33 -27.57 3.53 -12.68
C GLY A 33 -26.11 3.97 -12.80
N ALA A 34 -25.69 4.34 -14.02
CA ALA A 34 -24.29 4.64 -14.34
C ALA A 34 -23.70 5.73 -13.44
N ASP A 35 -24.32 6.91 -13.41
CA ASP A 35 -23.79 8.07 -12.66
C ASP A 35 -23.70 7.81 -11.15
N LYS A 36 -24.79 7.28 -10.57
CA LYS A 36 -24.86 7.01 -9.13
C LYS A 36 -23.95 5.85 -8.73
N GLY A 37 -23.88 4.80 -9.55
CA GLY A 37 -22.98 3.68 -9.35
C GLY A 37 -21.52 4.13 -9.34
N ASN A 38 -21.12 4.91 -10.34
CA ASN A 38 -19.77 5.46 -10.46
C ASN A 38 -19.39 6.35 -9.27
N LYS A 39 -20.31 7.20 -8.81
CA LYS A 39 -20.10 8.06 -7.64
C LYS A 39 -19.90 7.24 -6.36
N ILE A 40 -20.72 6.21 -6.14
CA ILE A 40 -20.61 5.34 -4.95
C ILE A 40 -19.26 4.61 -4.95
N THR A 41 -18.90 3.98 -6.06
CA THR A 41 -17.63 3.25 -6.16
C THR A 41 -16.41 4.16 -6.04
N GLY A 42 -16.48 5.38 -6.59
CA GLY A 42 -15.41 6.36 -6.44
C GLY A 42 -15.20 6.80 -4.98
N ILE A 43 -16.29 7.03 -4.23
CA ILE A 43 -16.20 7.34 -2.79
C ILE A 43 -15.63 6.14 -2.02
N LEU A 44 -16.08 4.92 -2.32
CA LEU A 44 -15.54 3.71 -1.69
C LEU A 44 -14.06 3.51 -2.02
N GLY A 45 -13.63 3.81 -3.24
CA GLY A 45 -12.23 3.70 -3.66
C GLY A 45 -11.35 4.67 -2.88
N LEU A 46 -11.77 5.94 -2.80
CA LEU A 46 -11.06 6.97 -2.05
C LEU A 46 -11.00 6.65 -0.56
N THR A 47 -12.12 6.25 0.07
CA THR A 47 -12.15 5.96 1.50
C THR A 47 -11.38 4.70 1.85
N SER A 48 -11.51 3.63 1.05
CA SER A 48 -10.78 2.38 1.30
C SER A 48 -9.29 2.52 1.05
N GLY A 49 -8.87 3.23 -0.01
CA GLY A 49 -7.46 3.46 -0.32
C GLY A 49 -6.74 4.29 0.75
N TRP A 50 -7.29 5.46 1.08
CA TRP A 50 -6.72 6.30 2.15
C TRP A 50 -6.82 5.65 3.53
N GLY A 51 -7.92 4.96 3.81
CA GLY A 51 -8.08 4.19 5.05
C GLY A 51 -7.02 3.10 5.17
N PHE A 52 -6.80 2.33 4.11
CA PHE A 52 -5.77 1.30 4.05
C PHE A 52 -4.38 1.90 4.31
N PHE A 53 -4.06 3.03 3.66
CA PHE A 53 -2.78 3.71 3.86
C PHE A 53 -2.60 4.28 5.29
N ILE A 54 -3.64 4.85 5.89
CA ILE A 54 -3.60 5.35 7.28
C ILE A 54 -3.32 4.21 8.26
N PHE A 55 -4.01 3.08 8.11
CA PHE A 55 -3.79 1.93 8.96
C PHE A 55 -2.42 1.29 8.70
N TRP A 56 -1.95 1.27 7.46
CA TRP A 56 -0.60 0.82 7.11
C TRP A 56 0.47 1.71 7.74
N PHE A 57 0.28 3.03 7.73
CA PHE A 57 1.15 3.96 8.45
C PHE A 57 1.14 3.68 9.96
N GLY A 58 -0.02 3.36 10.52
CA GLY A 58 -0.15 2.94 11.91
C GLY A 58 0.67 1.69 12.27
N ILE A 59 0.81 0.72 11.36
CA ILE A 59 1.71 -0.44 11.56
C ILE A 59 3.15 0.02 11.76
N TRP A 60 3.60 1.07 11.08
CA TRP A 60 4.97 1.57 11.20
C TRP A 60 5.24 2.28 12.52
N ILE A 61 4.33 3.17 12.92
CA ILE A 61 4.56 4.12 14.02
C ILE A 61 3.98 3.68 15.37
N SER A 62 3.08 2.70 15.39
CA SER A 62 2.48 2.23 16.63
C SER A 62 3.55 1.65 17.57
N PRO A 63 3.37 1.80 18.90
CA PRO A 63 4.28 1.20 19.87
C PRO A 63 4.41 -0.30 19.60
N GLN A 64 5.65 -0.75 19.42
CA GLN A 64 6.01 -2.14 19.13
C GLN A 64 7.49 -2.38 19.51
N PRO A 65 7.93 -3.63 19.67
CA PRO A 65 9.34 -3.93 19.92
C PRO A 65 10.24 -3.42 18.79
N ARG A 66 11.46 -3.03 19.15
CA ARG A 66 12.47 -2.63 18.16
C ARG A 66 13.20 -3.85 17.59
N LEU A 67 13.54 -3.78 16.31
CA LEU A 67 14.40 -4.75 15.65
C LEU A 67 15.84 -4.63 16.19
N SER A 68 16.33 -5.69 16.83
CA SER A 68 17.66 -5.73 17.43
C SER A 68 18.49 -6.89 16.85
N ILE A 69 19.20 -6.64 15.73
CA ILE A 69 20.13 -7.62 15.15
C ILE A 69 21.52 -7.37 15.75
N PRO A 70 22.09 -8.29 16.55
CA PRO A 70 23.27 -8.02 17.40
C PRO A 70 24.47 -7.39 16.67
N PHE A 71 24.74 -7.83 15.44
CA PHE A 71 25.90 -7.38 14.65
C PHE A 71 25.62 -6.16 13.75
N LEU A 72 24.38 -5.66 13.69
CA LEU A 72 23.99 -4.52 12.83
C LEU A 72 23.66 -3.26 13.63
N GLN A 73 23.77 -3.28 14.96
CA GLN A 73 23.34 -2.17 15.82
C GLN A 73 24.34 -1.01 15.89
N ASN A 74 25.63 -1.28 15.67
CA ASN A 74 26.69 -0.30 15.79
C ASN A 74 27.43 -0.13 14.46
N PRO A 75 27.76 1.11 14.02
CA PRO A 75 27.43 2.39 14.67
C PRO A 75 25.97 2.82 14.47
N SER A 76 25.44 3.61 15.41
CA SER A 76 24.08 4.17 15.34
C SER A 76 24.09 5.69 15.27
N PHE A 77 23.19 6.25 14.47
CA PHE A 77 22.92 7.68 14.42
C PHE A 77 21.76 8.04 15.36
N ILE A 78 21.97 9.03 16.22
CA ILE A 78 20.93 9.52 17.14
C ILE A 78 20.32 10.79 16.57
N ILE A 79 19.00 10.79 16.41
CA ILE A 79 18.21 11.96 16.05
C ILE A 79 17.91 12.73 17.34
N PRO A 80 18.55 13.88 17.62
CA PRO A 80 18.50 14.51 18.94
C PRO A 80 17.10 15.01 19.32
N ILE A 81 16.31 15.44 18.34
CA ILE A 81 15.01 16.06 18.57
C ILE A 81 13.94 15.08 19.09
N VAL A 82 14.06 13.80 18.76
CA VAL A 82 13.13 12.73 19.17
C VAL A 82 13.80 11.64 20.02
N ASN A 83 15.09 11.83 20.35
CA ASN A 83 15.94 10.85 21.03
C ASN A 83 15.81 9.43 20.43
N PHE A 84 15.81 9.37 19.10
CA PHE A 84 15.63 8.13 18.35
C PHE A 84 16.96 7.67 17.77
N SER A 85 17.38 6.45 18.08
CA SER A 85 18.63 5.87 17.60
C SER A 85 18.36 4.90 16.46
N ILE A 86 19.01 5.13 15.32
CA ILE A 86 18.90 4.32 14.11
C ILE A 86 20.27 3.73 13.78
N PRO A 87 20.42 2.40 13.76
CA PRO A 87 21.64 1.76 13.27
C PRO A 87 21.92 2.13 11.81
N ILE A 88 23.17 2.45 11.49
CA ILE A 88 23.57 2.89 10.15
C ILE A 88 23.28 1.80 9.10
N PHE A 89 23.45 0.53 9.44
CA PHE A 89 23.09 -0.57 8.55
C PHE A 89 21.62 -0.59 8.17
N TYR A 90 20.72 -0.24 9.10
CA TYR A 90 19.29 -0.15 8.81
C TYR A 90 18.99 1.02 7.87
N LEU A 91 19.71 2.14 7.98
CA LEU A 91 19.61 3.25 7.02
C LEU A 91 20.08 2.83 5.62
N LEU A 92 21.19 2.11 5.52
CA LEU A 92 21.73 1.61 4.25
C LEU A 92 20.76 0.66 3.54
N ILE A 93 20.00 -0.13 4.29
CA ILE A 93 18.93 -0.97 3.73
C ILE A 93 17.69 -0.13 3.42
N SER A 94 17.28 0.74 4.34
CA SER A 94 16.04 1.52 4.23
C SER A 94 16.04 2.43 3.01
N VAL A 95 17.10 3.23 2.82
CA VAL A 95 17.12 4.31 1.83
C VAL A 95 16.89 3.79 0.40
N PRO A 96 17.61 2.76 -0.10
CA PRO A 96 17.35 2.20 -1.42
C PRO A 96 15.92 1.70 -1.59
N PHE A 97 15.38 0.96 -0.61
CA PHE A 97 14.03 0.40 -0.69
C PHE A 97 12.96 1.51 -0.76
N ILE A 98 13.09 2.55 0.06
CA ILE A 98 12.17 3.70 0.02
C ILE A 98 12.28 4.46 -1.29
N LEU A 99 13.50 4.76 -1.75
CA LEU A 99 13.71 5.52 -2.98
C LEU A 99 13.21 4.78 -4.22
N ILE A 100 13.52 3.48 -4.33
CA ILE A 100 13.03 2.65 -5.45
C ILE A 100 11.51 2.51 -5.37
N GLY A 101 10.95 2.24 -4.18
CA GLY A 101 9.50 2.12 -3.99
C GLY A 101 8.75 3.41 -4.37
N ALA A 102 9.23 4.55 -3.89
CA ALA A 102 8.67 5.87 -4.22
C ALA A 102 8.82 6.19 -5.72
N TRP A 103 9.96 5.88 -6.31
CA TRP A 103 10.20 6.08 -7.75
C TRP A 103 9.20 5.29 -8.60
N ILE A 104 8.99 4.00 -8.30
CA ILE A 104 8.03 3.15 -9.01
C ILE A 104 6.60 3.69 -8.81
N GLY A 105 6.23 4.09 -7.59
CA GLY A 105 4.93 4.69 -7.31
C GLY A 105 4.68 5.96 -8.12
N ILE A 106 5.66 6.86 -8.17
CA ILE A 106 5.58 8.10 -8.95
C ILE A 106 5.46 7.81 -10.45
N LEU A 107 6.25 6.89 -11.00
CA LEU A 107 6.17 6.51 -12.42
C LEU A 107 4.81 5.92 -12.76
N SER A 108 4.26 5.11 -11.86
CA SER A 108 2.94 4.52 -12.04
C SER A 108 1.83 5.57 -12.07
N VAL A 109 1.81 6.48 -11.08
CA VAL A 109 0.80 7.56 -11.02
C VAL A 109 0.94 8.50 -12.23
N LYS A 110 2.15 8.73 -12.74
CA LYS A 110 2.36 9.48 -13.98
C LYS A 110 1.74 8.80 -15.21
N GLU A 111 1.68 7.48 -15.25
CA GLU A 111 1.13 6.73 -16.38
C GLU A 111 -0.39 6.59 -16.31
N THR A 112 -0.97 6.42 -15.12
CA THR A 112 -2.43 6.24 -14.95
C THR A 112 -3.19 7.50 -14.56
N SER A 113 -2.53 8.48 -13.94
CA SER A 113 -3.09 9.65 -13.22
C SER A 113 -3.44 9.41 -11.75
N LEU A 114 -3.40 10.51 -10.98
CA LEU A 114 -3.78 10.51 -9.56
C LEU A 114 -5.23 10.08 -9.34
N LYS A 115 -6.14 10.49 -10.24
CA LYS A 115 -7.56 10.13 -10.14
C LYS A 115 -7.74 8.61 -10.22
N VAL A 116 -7.06 7.94 -11.15
CA VAL A 116 -7.13 6.48 -11.30
C VAL A 116 -6.52 5.81 -10.06
N ALA A 117 -5.39 6.30 -9.57
CA ALA A 117 -4.73 5.77 -8.37
C ALA A 117 -5.59 5.88 -7.10
N GLU A 118 -6.32 6.99 -6.90
CA GLU A 118 -7.14 7.18 -5.70
C GLU A 118 -8.49 6.48 -5.79
N THR A 119 -9.12 6.50 -6.97
CA THR A 119 -10.47 5.96 -7.15
C THR A 119 -10.49 4.49 -7.57
N HIS A 120 -9.32 3.94 -7.95
CA HIS A 120 -9.15 2.58 -8.46
C HIS A 120 -10.05 2.29 -9.67
N ARG A 121 -10.34 3.35 -10.44
CA ARG A 121 -11.18 3.33 -11.62
C ARG A 121 -10.36 3.83 -12.80
N THR A 122 -10.23 3.00 -13.82
CA THR A 122 -9.66 3.39 -15.10
C THR A 122 -10.74 3.33 -16.18
N ASP A 123 -10.68 4.24 -17.14
CA ASP A 123 -11.57 4.22 -18.31
C ASP A 123 -10.92 3.44 -19.48
N GLN A 124 -9.65 3.04 -19.35
CA GLN A 124 -8.89 2.27 -20.35
C GLN A 124 -7.78 1.43 -19.70
N ILE A 125 -7.36 0.33 -20.34
CA ILE A 125 -6.21 -0.45 -19.89
C ILE A 125 -4.91 0.28 -20.22
N VAL A 126 -4.04 0.42 -19.21
CA VAL A 126 -2.69 0.99 -19.35
C VAL A 126 -1.68 -0.14 -19.32
N SER A 127 -1.01 -0.38 -20.45
CA SER A 127 -0.02 -1.46 -20.64
C SER A 127 1.36 -0.96 -21.09
N SER A 128 1.59 0.36 -21.05
CA SER A 128 2.82 1.01 -21.48
C SER A 128 3.84 1.22 -20.34
N LYS A 129 5.12 1.38 -20.72
CA LYS A 129 6.23 1.73 -19.81
C LYS A 129 6.33 0.81 -18.60
N ILE A 130 6.15 1.32 -17.38
CA ILE A 130 6.28 0.50 -16.17
C ILE A 130 5.21 -0.61 -16.09
N TYR A 131 4.03 -0.36 -16.67
CA TYR A 131 2.93 -1.32 -16.72
C TYR A 131 3.15 -2.46 -17.72
N SER A 132 4.12 -2.35 -18.65
CA SER A 132 4.50 -3.47 -19.51
C SER A 132 5.37 -4.52 -18.79
N ILE A 133 5.93 -4.16 -17.63
CA ILE A 133 6.82 -5.01 -16.83
C ILE A 133 6.09 -5.53 -15.59
N ILE A 134 5.35 -4.66 -14.89
CA ILE A 134 4.67 -4.97 -13.62
C ILE A 134 3.21 -4.52 -13.74
N ARG A 135 2.25 -5.45 -13.54
CA ARG A 135 0.81 -5.13 -13.66
C ARG A 135 0.29 -4.17 -12.58
N HIS A 136 0.81 -4.30 -11.35
CA HIS A 136 0.46 -3.43 -10.23
C HIS A 136 1.70 -2.74 -9.62
N PRO A 137 2.29 -1.76 -10.33
CA PRO A 137 3.53 -1.12 -9.88
C PRO A 137 3.34 -0.30 -8.59
N GLN A 138 2.15 0.24 -8.32
CA GLN A 138 1.86 0.98 -7.07
C GLN A 138 1.95 0.07 -5.84
N TYR A 139 1.33 -1.11 -5.89
CA TYR A 139 1.42 -2.08 -4.80
C TYR A 139 2.84 -2.59 -4.63
N PHE A 140 3.55 -2.86 -5.72
CA PHE A 140 4.95 -3.26 -5.65
C PHE A 140 5.82 -2.16 -5.01
N GLY A 141 5.67 -0.91 -5.44
CA GLY A 141 6.39 0.23 -4.87
C GLY A 141 6.05 0.45 -3.39
N GLY A 142 4.78 0.32 -3.02
CA GLY A 142 4.32 0.40 -1.63
C GLY A 142 4.92 -0.69 -0.74
N LEU A 143 5.03 -1.92 -1.23
CA LEU A 143 5.67 -3.03 -0.51
C LEU A 143 7.17 -2.80 -0.31
N LEU A 144 7.88 -2.30 -1.32
CA LEU A 144 9.29 -1.90 -1.17
C LEU A 144 9.46 -0.79 -0.14
N ALA A 145 8.62 0.25 -0.20
CA ALA A 145 8.64 1.33 0.78
C ALA A 145 8.32 0.81 2.19
N HIS A 146 7.36 -0.11 2.34
CA HIS A 146 7.05 -0.74 3.63
C HIS A 146 8.24 -1.46 4.24
N ILE A 147 9.00 -2.24 3.46
CA ILE A 147 10.21 -2.90 3.95
C ILE A 147 11.22 -1.84 4.41
N GLY A 148 11.49 -0.84 3.57
CA GLY A 148 12.45 0.22 3.88
C GLY A 148 12.08 0.99 5.14
N ILE A 149 10.83 1.45 5.25
CA ILE A 149 10.32 2.19 6.42
C ILE A 149 10.37 1.33 7.69
N SER A 150 10.10 0.02 7.58
CA SER A 150 10.18 -0.86 8.75
C SER A 150 11.61 -0.99 9.28
N PHE A 151 12.62 -1.02 8.41
CA PHE A 151 14.03 -0.93 8.83
C PHE A 151 14.37 0.45 9.38
N LEU A 152 13.93 1.54 8.73
CA LEU A 152 14.16 2.91 9.16
C LEU A 152 13.74 3.15 10.61
N LEU A 153 12.55 2.66 10.94
CA LEU A 153 11.93 2.82 12.26
C LEU A 153 12.28 1.68 13.23
N SER A 154 13.10 0.72 12.80
CA SER A 154 13.39 -0.49 13.55
C SER A 154 12.12 -1.19 14.05
N SER A 155 11.04 -1.21 13.27
CA SER A 155 9.73 -1.70 13.67
C SER A 155 9.63 -3.22 13.51
N LEU A 156 9.89 -3.97 14.59
CA LEU A 156 9.98 -5.44 14.53
C LEU A 156 8.66 -6.08 14.07
N PHE A 157 7.54 -5.67 14.65
CA PHE A 157 6.26 -6.25 14.29
C PHE A 157 5.86 -5.88 12.87
N SER A 158 6.15 -4.67 12.41
CA SER A 158 5.95 -4.30 10.99
C SER A 158 6.65 -5.27 10.02
N LEU A 159 7.90 -5.65 10.30
CA LEU A 159 8.63 -6.65 9.50
C LEU A 159 8.03 -8.05 9.61
N ILE A 160 7.68 -8.49 10.82
CA ILE A 160 7.07 -9.81 11.03
C ILE A 160 5.72 -9.91 10.30
N PHE A 161 4.96 -8.82 10.24
CA PHE A 161 3.66 -8.75 9.57
C PHE A 161 3.75 -8.41 8.08
N THR A 162 4.94 -8.24 7.50
CA THR A 162 5.12 -8.04 6.07
C THR A 162 4.41 -9.12 5.21
N PRO A 163 4.42 -10.43 5.55
CA PRO A 163 3.66 -11.42 4.79
C PRO A 163 2.15 -11.15 4.75
N LEU A 164 1.56 -10.62 5.84
CA LEU A 164 0.16 -10.22 5.86
C LEU A 164 -0.05 -9.00 4.96
N VAL A 165 0.81 -7.99 5.02
CA VAL A 165 0.73 -6.80 4.17
C VAL A 165 0.82 -7.18 2.68
N ILE A 166 1.73 -8.10 2.33
CA ILE A 166 1.83 -8.68 0.98
C ILE A 166 0.52 -9.38 0.59
N LEU A 167 -0.02 -10.23 1.47
CA LEU A 167 -1.27 -10.94 1.22
C LEU A 167 -2.44 -9.98 0.97
N LEU A 168 -2.60 -8.93 1.79
CA LEU A 168 -3.69 -7.97 1.63
C LEU A 168 -3.59 -7.19 0.31
N ASN A 169 -2.38 -6.71 -0.04
CA ASN A 169 -2.14 -6.06 -1.33
C ASN A 169 -2.38 -7.01 -2.51
N PHE A 170 -1.96 -8.27 -2.39
CA PHE A 170 -2.21 -9.29 -3.40
C PHE A 170 -3.70 -9.56 -3.59
N LEU A 171 -4.47 -9.68 -2.52
CA LEU A 171 -5.92 -9.90 -2.58
C LEU A 171 -6.64 -8.74 -3.27
N VAL A 172 -6.23 -7.51 -2.97
CA VAL A 172 -6.71 -6.29 -3.63
C VAL A 172 -6.38 -6.32 -5.12
N ALA A 173 -5.11 -6.52 -5.48
CA ALA A 173 -4.64 -6.60 -6.86
C ALA A 173 -5.38 -7.68 -7.67
N TRP A 174 -5.54 -8.87 -7.08
CA TRP A 174 -6.27 -9.98 -7.69
C TRP A 174 -7.74 -9.63 -7.97
N LYS A 175 -8.39 -8.95 -7.02
CA LYS A 175 -9.78 -8.53 -7.19
C LYS A 175 -9.91 -7.44 -8.25
N GLU A 176 -9.00 -6.47 -8.29
CA GLU A 176 -8.93 -5.48 -9.37
C GLU A 176 -8.78 -6.14 -10.74
N GLU A 177 -7.81 -7.04 -10.89
CA GLU A 177 -7.56 -7.74 -12.15
C GLU A 177 -8.81 -8.51 -12.61
N LYS A 178 -9.52 -9.16 -11.68
CA LYS A 178 -10.77 -9.86 -11.98
C LYS A 178 -11.87 -8.94 -12.49
N GLU A 179 -11.99 -7.72 -11.96
CA GLU A 179 -13.00 -6.76 -12.44
C GLU A 179 -12.56 -6.10 -13.76
N LEU A 180 -11.26 -5.80 -13.93
CA LEU A 180 -10.70 -5.29 -15.18
C LEU A 180 -10.90 -6.28 -16.34
N ILE A 181 -10.71 -7.58 -16.13
CA ILE A 181 -10.97 -8.60 -17.15
C ILE A 181 -12.46 -8.62 -17.55
N LYS A 182 -13.39 -8.37 -16.62
CA LYS A 182 -14.82 -8.30 -16.96
C LYS A 182 -15.17 -7.07 -17.78
N GLU A 183 -14.48 -5.96 -17.53
CA GLU A 183 -14.74 -4.68 -18.17
C GLU A 183 -14.05 -4.56 -19.52
N PHE A 184 -12.82 -5.06 -19.65
CA PHE A 184 -11.94 -4.86 -20.82
C PHE A 184 -11.39 -6.16 -21.44
N GLY A 185 -11.74 -7.36 -20.93
CA GLY A 185 -11.12 -8.62 -21.37
C GLY A 185 -11.45 -9.10 -22.78
N ASN A 186 -12.21 -8.33 -23.55
CA ASN A 186 -12.49 -8.59 -24.97
C ASN A 186 -11.70 -7.66 -25.91
N ASP A 187 -10.87 -6.76 -25.37
CA ASP A 187 -9.94 -5.91 -26.11
C ASP A 187 -8.56 -6.58 -26.22
#